data_AF-A0A5R1NYE8-F1
#
_entry.id   AF-A0A5R1NYE8-F1
#
_cell.length_a   1.000
_cell.length_b   1.000
_cell.length_c   1.000
_cell.angle_alpha   90.00
_cell.angle_beta   90.00
_cell.angle_gamma   90.00
#
_symmetry.space_group_name_H-M   'P 1'
#
loop_
_entity.id
_entity.type
_entity.pdbx_description
1 polymer ?
#
loop_
_entity_poly.entity_id
_entity_poly.type
_entity_poly.pdbx_seq_one_letter_code
_entity_poly.pdbx_strand_id
1 'polypeptide(L)'
;MPAGTRLTVHNGDLTITQAGTVIDGLDIRGMVKIEAPNVTIRNSIVRGRDLNGPMALIGNLGGYENLRIIDTELFPSTPSPDVQGIYGYNFEATRLNIHGVIDGIHLTGGNVAISDSWVHDNLHYDRDPNQGGTPSHDDSIQIQEGSNIRIDGNRLTDAWNASVQVTQDRGDVSNLTITNNIADGGGCSINLAEKAHGPLHGVVITDNTFGRNTRVVDCAVIAQSSTKVQMLHNYYTPDDTLVVVHPG
;
A
#
# COMPACT_ATOMS: atom_id res chain seq x y z
N MET A 1 4.61 -8.92 13.28
CA MET A 1 4.32 -9.20 14.72
C MET A 1 5.58 -9.37 15.54
N PRO A 2 5.56 -9.07 16.85
CA PRO A 2 6.58 -9.55 17.77
C PRO A 2 6.66 -11.09 17.75
N ALA A 3 7.89 -11.62 17.69
CA ALA A 3 8.12 -13.06 17.74
C ALA A 3 7.58 -13.64 19.06
N GLY A 4 6.95 -14.82 18.98
CA GLY A 4 6.38 -15.49 20.16
C GLY A 4 5.00 -14.98 20.60
N THR A 5 4.38 -14.07 19.84
CA THR A 5 2.97 -13.69 20.06
C THR A 5 2.08 -14.92 19.99
N ARG A 6 1.30 -15.19 21.05
CA ARG A 6 0.33 -16.30 21.07
C ARG A 6 -0.92 -15.88 20.31
N LEU A 7 -1.25 -16.61 19.25
CA LEU A 7 -2.41 -16.34 18.41
C LEU A 7 -3.58 -17.27 18.74
N THR A 8 -4.79 -16.73 18.71
CA THR A 8 -6.05 -17.49 18.72
C THR A 8 -6.59 -17.55 17.31
N VAL A 9 -6.81 -18.75 16.79
CA VAL A 9 -7.39 -18.90 15.45
C VAL A 9 -8.84 -18.42 15.45
N HIS A 10 -9.15 -17.53 14.52
CA HIS A 10 -10.51 -17.13 14.18
C HIS A 10 -10.82 -17.65 12.76
N ASN A 11 -11.88 -18.46 12.63
CA ASN A 11 -12.33 -18.94 11.32
C ASN A 11 -13.54 -18.11 10.87
N GLY A 12 -13.46 -17.56 9.66
CA GLY A 12 -14.53 -16.75 9.07
C GLY A 12 -14.23 -15.25 9.04
N ASP A 13 -15.12 -14.54 8.37
CA ASP A 13 -15.02 -13.09 8.17
C ASP A 13 -15.42 -12.36 9.46
N LEU A 14 -14.76 -11.22 9.72
CA LEU A 14 -15.04 -10.31 10.82
C LEU A 14 -15.62 -9.01 10.28
N THR A 15 -16.86 -8.68 10.65
CA THR A 15 -17.43 -7.35 10.41
C THR A 15 -17.48 -6.58 11.72
N ILE A 16 -16.72 -5.50 11.81
CA ILE A 16 -16.56 -4.72 13.04
C ILE A 16 -17.51 -3.53 13.03
N THR A 17 -18.64 -3.69 13.72
CA THR A 17 -19.72 -2.67 13.80
C THR A 17 -19.72 -1.88 15.11
N GLN A 18 -18.92 -2.29 16.09
CA GLN A 18 -18.81 -1.61 17.37
C GLN A 18 -17.58 -0.70 17.41
N ALA A 19 -17.80 0.58 17.70
CA ALA A 19 -16.72 1.56 17.85
C ALA A 19 -15.79 1.19 19.00
N GLY A 20 -14.49 1.43 18.84
CA GLY A 20 -13.49 1.13 19.88
C GLY A 20 -13.13 -0.36 19.99
N THR A 21 -13.61 -1.22 19.08
CA THR A 21 -13.27 -2.64 19.08
C THR A 21 -11.76 -2.82 18.92
N VAL A 22 -11.19 -3.72 19.73
CA VAL A 22 -9.78 -4.11 19.64
C VAL A 22 -9.70 -5.58 19.23
N ILE A 23 -9.07 -5.83 18.09
CA ILE A 23 -8.65 -7.16 17.62
C ILE A 23 -7.18 -7.33 18.02
N ASP A 24 -6.89 -8.28 18.89
CA ASP A 24 -5.57 -8.48 19.49
C ASP A 24 -5.24 -9.98 19.55
N GLY A 25 -4.11 -10.40 18.98
CA GLY A 25 -3.65 -11.78 19.10
C GLY A 25 -4.47 -12.79 18.30
N LEU A 26 -5.01 -12.43 17.12
CA LEU A 26 -5.78 -13.36 16.28
C LEU A 26 -4.97 -13.87 15.07
N ASP A 27 -5.19 -15.13 14.69
CA ASP A 27 -4.89 -15.67 13.36
C ASP A 27 -6.21 -15.79 12.60
N ILE A 28 -6.51 -14.80 11.75
CA ILE A 28 -7.82 -14.63 11.10
C ILE A 28 -7.81 -15.32 9.74
N ARG A 29 -8.66 -16.34 9.60
CA ARG A 29 -8.90 -17.10 8.36
C ARG A 29 -10.20 -16.66 7.71
N GLY A 30 -10.22 -15.38 7.37
CA GLY A 30 -11.32 -14.68 6.74
C GLY A 30 -10.95 -13.21 6.55
N MET A 31 -11.89 -12.43 6.04
CA MET A 31 -11.66 -11.01 5.75
C MET A 31 -12.08 -10.14 6.93
N VAL A 32 -11.45 -8.98 7.10
CA VAL A 32 -11.82 -8.01 8.14
C VAL A 32 -12.46 -6.78 7.49
N LYS A 33 -13.75 -6.57 7.73
CA LYS A 33 -14.50 -5.41 7.27
C LYS A 33 -14.72 -4.44 8.44
N ILE A 34 -14.28 -3.20 8.27
CA ILE A 34 -14.44 -2.13 9.25
C ILE A 34 -15.72 -1.35 8.94
N GLU A 35 -16.63 -1.33 9.91
CA GLU A 35 -17.91 -0.61 9.86
C GLU A 35 -18.14 0.28 11.09
N ALA A 36 -17.06 0.64 11.80
CA ALA A 36 -17.09 1.47 12.98
C ALA A 36 -15.78 2.25 13.20
N PRO A 37 -15.83 3.42 13.84
CA PRO A 37 -14.63 4.22 14.12
C PRO A 37 -13.83 3.68 15.32
N ASN A 38 -12.58 4.16 15.43
CA ASN A 38 -11.67 3.89 16.55
C ASN A 38 -11.34 2.40 16.73
N VAL A 39 -11.36 1.61 15.65
CA VAL A 39 -10.99 0.20 15.70
C VAL A 39 -9.47 0.06 15.73
N THR A 40 -8.97 -0.85 16.57
CA THR A 40 -7.55 -1.22 16.56
C THR A 40 -7.40 -2.70 16.23
N ILE A 41 -6.61 -3.01 15.21
CA ILE A 41 -6.13 -4.35 14.89
C ILE A 41 -4.66 -4.38 15.25
N ARG A 42 -4.26 -5.27 16.16
CA ARG A 42 -2.86 -5.42 16.54
C ARG A 42 -2.50 -6.85 16.84
N ASN A 43 -1.21 -7.13 16.88
CA ASN A 43 -0.70 -8.43 17.31
C ASN A 43 -1.35 -9.64 16.57
N SER A 44 -1.82 -9.45 15.33
CA SER A 44 -2.65 -10.42 14.60
C SER A 44 -2.10 -10.76 13.21
N ILE A 45 -2.51 -11.90 12.67
CA ILE A 45 -2.32 -12.26 11.26
C ILE A 45 -3.68 -12.26 10.58
N VAL A 46 -3.78 -11.69 9.38
CA VAL A 46 -4.97 -11.77 8.53
C VAL A 46 -4.62 -12.52 7.26
N ARG A 47 -5.15 -13.74 7.13
CA ARG A 47 -4.87 -14.62 5.99
C ARG A 47 -6.00 -14.81 5.00
N GLY A 48 -7.15 -14.19 5.26
CA GLY A 48 -8.27 -14.30 4.35
C GLY A 48 -8.82 -15.72 4.24
N ARG A 49 -9.65 -15.90 3.21
CA ARG A 49 -10.24 -17.16 2.77
C ARG A 49 -10.17 -17.22 1.24
N ASP A 50 -10.58 -18.33 0.66
CA ASP A 50 -10.74 -18.44 -0.79
C ASP A 50 -11.72 -17.38 -1.32
N LEU A 51 -11.35 -16.79 -2.45
CA LEU A 51 -12.05 -15.70 -3.10
C LEU A 51 -12.71 -16.16 -4.40
N ASN A 52 -13.81 -15.50 -4.75
CA ASN A 52 -14.53 -15.65 -6.01
C ASN A 52 -14.79 -14.29 -6.67
N GLY A 53 -13.93 -13.33 -6.36
CA GLY A 53 -14.00 -11.93 -6.77
C GLY A 53 -13.13 -11.03 -5.89
N PRO A 54 -12.76 -9.83 -6.37
CA PRO A 54 -11.82 -8.94 -5.70
C PRO A 54 -12.22 -8.58 -4.26
N MET A 55 -11.29 -8.73 -3.32
CA MET A 55 -11.51 -8.40 -1.92
C MET A 55 -10.19 -8.12 -1.18
N ALA A 56 -10.25 -7.25 -0.17
CA ALA A 56 -9.11 -6.91 0.66
C ALA A 56 -9.13 -7.66 1.99
N LEU A 57 -7.97 -8.17 2.43
CA LEU A 57 -7.78 -8.80 3.73
C LEU A 57 -8.30 -7.91 4.86
N ILE A 58 -8.05 -6.59 4.77
CA ILE A 58 -8.65 -5.58 5.64
C ILE A 58 -9.29 -4.48 4.79
N GLY A 59 -10.60 -4.26 4.95
CA GLY A 59 -11.35 -3.23 4.23
C GLY A 59 -11.91 -2.14 5.13
N ASN A 60 -11.58 -0.87 4.86
CA ASN A 60 -12.18 0.33 5.45
C ASN A 60 -12.76 1.26 4.36
N LEU A 61 -13.50 0.68 3.41
CA LEU A 61 -14.07 1.42 2.27
C LEU A 61 -15.10 2.48 2.69
N GLY A 62 -15.72 2.32 3.86
CA GLY A 62 -16.61 3.33 4.44
C GLY A 62 -15.87 4.55 5.01
N GLY A 63 -14.55 4.51 5.10
CA GLY A 63 -13.75 5.61 5.62
C GLY A 63 -13.94 5.86 7.12
N TYR A 64 -14.20 4.82 7.92
CA TYR A 64 -14.39 5.00 9.35
C TYR A 64 -13.11 5.50 10.00
N GLU A 65 -13.23 6.55 10.82
CA GLU A 65 -12.10 7.29 11.37
C GLU A 65 -11.28 6.48 12.39
N ASN A 66 -10.00 6.83 12.50
CA ASN A 66 -9.07 6.34 13.53
C ASN A 66 -8.93 4.81 13.55
N LEU A 67 -8.98 4.17 12.37
CA LEU A 67 -8.56 2.77 12.26
C LEU A 67 -7.04 2.69 12.49
N ARG A 68 -6.61 1.79 13.36
CA ARG A 68 -5.19 1.54 13.64
C ARG A 68 -4.86 0.09 13.38
N ILE A 69 -3.87 -0.18 12.53
CA ILE A 69 -3.39 -1.51 12.18
C ILE A 69 -1.92 -1.56 12.57
N ILE A 70 -1.59 -2.33 13.60
CA ILE A 70 -0.30 -2.21 14.28
C ILE A 70 0.34 -3.57 14.45
N ASP A 71 1.60 -3.67 14.07
CA ASP A 71 2.41 -4.88 14.17
C ASP A 71 1.89 -6.06 13.35
N THR A 72 0.78 -5.95 12.61
CA THR A 72 -0.01 -7.02 11.93
C THR A 72 0.67 -7.60 10.68
N GLU A 73 0.51 -8.90 10.43
CA GLU A 73 0.94 -9.57 9.19
C GLU A 73 -0.27 -9.91 8.30
N LEU A 74 -0.16 -9.64 7.00
CA LEU A 74 -1.20 -9.85 5.99
C LEU A 74 -0.64 -10.68 4.83
N PHE A 75 -1.24 -11.84 4.56
CA PHE A 75 -0.95 -12.64 3.36
C PHE A 75 -2.03 -13.69 3.13
N PRO A 76 -2.44 -13.98 1.90
CA PRO A 76 -3.54 -14.90 1.66
C PRO A 76 -3.17 -16.35 2.01
N SER A 77 -4.15 -17.09 2.52
CA SER A 77 -4.07 -18.55 2.65
C SER A 77 -4.00 -19.22 1.28
N THR A 78 -4.63 -18.60 0.27
CA THR A 78 -4.65 -19.04 -1.12
C THR A 78 -4.35 -17.86 -2.04
N PRO A 79 -3.19 -17.81 -2.71
CA PRO A 79 -2.88 -16.79 -3.70
C PRO A 79 -3.96 -16.68 -4.80
N SER A 80 -4.32 -15.45 -5.16
CA SER A 80 -5.37 -15.18 -6.16
C SER A 80 -5.17 -13.79 -6.79
N PRO A 81 -5.56 -13.57 -8.06
CA PRO A 81 -5.66 -12.23 -8.63
C PRO A 81 -6.69 -11.32 -7.95
N ASP A 82 -7.52 -11.88 -7.07
CA ASP A 82 -8.57 -11.14 -6.36
C ASP A 82 -8.12 -10.54 -5.02
N VAL A 83 -6.97 -10.94 -4.47
CA VAL A 83 -6.61 -10.61 -3.10
C VAL A 83 -5.76 -9.35 -2.98
N GLN A 84 -6.31 -8.36 -2.29
CA GLN A 84 -5.62 -7.13 -1.88
C GLN A 84 -5.27 -7.21 -0.38
N GLY A 85 -4.27 -6.46 0.07
CA GLY A 85 -3.95 -6.31 1.49
C GLY A 85 -4.95 -5.42 2.22
N ILE A 86 -4.71 -4.11 2.22
CA ILE A 86 -5.60 -3.12 2.84
C ILE A 86 -6.32 -2.31 1.76
N TYR A 87 -7.61 -2.04 1.91
CA TYR A 87 -8.36 -1.20 0.97
C TYR A 87 -9.26 -0.20 1.70
N GLY A 88 -9.03 1.10 1.52
CA GLY A 88 -9.79 2.17 2.16
C GLY A 88 -8.93 3.38 2.53
N TYR A 89 -9.34 4.13 3.55
CA TYR A 89 -8.67 5.36 4.01
C TYR A 89 -8.98 5.65 5.49
N ASN A 90 -8.56 6.81 6.03
CA ASN A 90 -8.71 7.18 7.45
C ASN A 90 -8.07 6.18 8.44
N PHE A 91 -6.80 5.79 8.20
CA PHE A 91 -6.11 4.81 9.04
C PHE A 91 -4.63 5.10 9.27
N GLU A 92 -4.11 4.54 10.37
CA GLU A 92 -2.68 4.39 10.64
C GLU A 92 -2.29 2.91 10.50
N ALA A 93 -1.30 2.63 9.66
CA ALA A 93 -0.72 1.31 9.44
C ALA A 93 0.76 1.34 9.86
N THR A 94 1.12 0.61 10.92
CA THR A 94 2.46 0.70 11.51
C THR A 94 3.07 -0.67 11.74
N ARG A 95 4.32 -0.87 11.31
CA ARG A 95 5.06 -2.14 11.47
C ARG A 95 4.34 -3.36 10.89
N LEU A 96 3.73 -3.16 9.73
CA LEU A 96 3.06 -4.25 9.04
C LEU A 96 4.06 -5.10 8.25
N ASN A 97 3.70 -6.36 8.07
CA ASN A 97 4.32 -7.25 7.09
C ASN A 97 3.25 -7.68 6.10
N ILE A 98 3.29 -7.19 4.87
CA ILE A 98 2.27 -7.47 3.84
C ILE A 98 2.96 -8.17 2.67
N HIS A 99 2.49 -9.36 2.33
CA HIS A 99 3.06 -10.13 1.22
C HIS A 99 2.06 -11.05 0.53
N GLY A 100 2.41 -11.48 -0.68
CA GLY A 100 1.61 -12.44 -1.44
C GLY A 100 0.23 -11.91 -1.82
N VAL A 101 0.07 -10.60 -1.98
CA VAL A 101 -1.18 -9.94 -2.45
C VAL A 101 -0.92 -9.18 -3.75
N ILE A 102 -1.96 -8.87 -4.54
CA ILE A 102 -1.81 -8.05 -5.76
C ILE A 102 -1.40 -6.63 -5.37
N ASP A 103 -2.30 -5.87 -4.72
CA ASP A 103 -1.94 -4.60 -4.13
C ASP A 103 -1.77 -4.73 -2.62
N GLY A 104 -0.66 -4.21 -2.09
CA GLY A 104 -0.41 -4.20 -0.66
C GLY A 104 -1.40 -3.31 0.08
N ILE A 105 -1.49 -2.05 -0.34
CA ILE A 105 -2.37 -1.04 0.24
C ILE A 105 -3.01 -0.20 -0.87
N HIS A 106 -4.33 -0.23 -0.98
CA HIS A 106 -5.12 0.51 -1.96
C HIS A 106 -5.91 1.63 -1.28
N LEU A 107 -5.55 2.88 -1.57
CA LEU A 107 -6.18 4.07 -1.02
C LEU A 107 -7.26 4.64 -1.93
N THR A 108 -8.42 4.92 -1.35
CA THR A 108 -9.58 5.57 -2.01
C THR A 108 -10.00 6.83 -1.24
N GLY A 109 -9.04 7.51 -0.63
CA GLY A 109 -9.29 8.65 0.24
C GLY A 109 -8.04 9.03 1.04
N GLY A 110 -8.19 10.07 1.85
CA GLY A 110 -7.10 10.71 2.58
C GLY A 110 -6.95 10.31 4.06
N ASN A 111 -6.13 11.07 4.78
CA ASN A 111 -5.79 10.91 6.20
C ASN A 111 -5.24 9.50 6.49
N VAL A 112 -4.14 9.18 5.83
CA VAL A 112 -3.49 7.88 5.95
C VAL A 112 -2.03 8.07 6.35
N ALA A 113 -1.60 7.31 7.35
CA ALA A 113 -0.19 7.20 7.72
C ALA A 113 0.24 5.74 7.63
N ILE A 114 1.27 5.46 6.85
CA ILE A 114 1.87 4.14 6.67
C ILE A 114 3.33 4.25 7.10
N SER A 115 3.71 3.56 8.18
CA SER A 115 5.05 3.70 8.75
C SER A 115 5.70 2.38 9.17
N ASP A 116 7.03 2.34 9.06
CA ASP A 116 7.89 1.24 9.52
C ASP A 116 7.45 -0.15 9.02
N SER A 117 6.76 -0.21 7.88
CA SER A 117 6.13 -1.42 7.36
C SER A 117 6.94 -2.01 6.20
N TRP A 118 6.79 -3.30 5.97
CA TRP A 118 7.37 -4.01 4.84
C TRP A 118 6.25 -4.54 3.95
N VAL A 119 6.24 -4.10 2.69
CA VAL A 119 5.40 -4.66 1.63
C VAL A 119 6.34 -5.32 0.62
N HIS A 120 6.12 -6.61 0.35
CA HIS A 120 7.01 -7.41 -0.50
C HIS A 120 6.31 -8.61 -1.13
N ASP A 121 6.98 -9.27 -2.07
CA ASP A 121 6.46 -10.44 -2.77
C ASP A 121 5.02 -10.24 -3.27
N ASN A 122 4.77 -9.09 -3.93
CA ASN A 122 3.51 -8.84 -4.62
C ASN A 122 3.21 -10.02 -5.57
N LEU A 123 1.95 -10.43 -5.63
CA LEU A 123 1.51 -11.38 -6.65
C LEU A 123 1.49 -10.68 -8.00
N HIS A 124 2.00 -11.36 -9.02
CA HIS A 124 1.92 -10.89 -10.39
C HIS A 124 1.36 -11.99 -11.29
N TYR A 125 0.37 -11.64 -12.11
CA TYR A 125 -0.16 -12.53 -13.14
C TYR A 125 -0.03 -11.86 -14.50
N ASP A 126 0.59 -12.54 -15.48
CA ASP A 126 0.69 -12.03 -16.87
C ASP A 126 -0.68 -11.86 -17.56
N ARG A 127 -1.69 -12.58 -17.05
CA ARG A 127 -3.08 -12.55 -17.52
C ARG A 127 -4.02 -12.50 -16.35
N ASP A 128 -4.26 -11.29 -15.86
CA ASP A 128 -5.17 -11.02 -14.76
C ASP A 128 -6.59 -10.81 -15.29
N PRO A 129 -7.58 -11.64 -14.89
CA PRO A 129 -8.96 -11.45 -15.30
C PRO A 129 -9.56 -10.12 -14.81
N ASN A 130 -9.08 -9.59 -13.68
CA ASN A 130 -9.51 -8.31 -13.13
C ASN A 130 -8.98 -7.12 -13.95
N GLN A 131 -7.96 -7.35 -14.78
CA GLN A 131 -7.43 -6.40 -15.76
C GLN A 131 -7.81 -6.76 -17.21
N GLY A 132 -8.91 -7.50 -17.41
CA GLY A 132 -9.35 -7.86 -18.76
C GLY A 132 -8.39 -8.78 -19.52
N GLY A 133 -7.55 -9.53 -18.80
CA GLY A 133 -6.57 -10.47 -19.36
C GLY A 133 -5.21 -9.86 -19.68
N THR A 134 -4.94 -8.61 -19.27
CA THR A 134 -3.60 -8.01 -19.28
C THR A 134 -2.83 -8.34 -17.99
N PRO A 135 -1.53 -8.02 -17.88
CA PRO A 135 -0.80 -8.21 -16.64
C PRO A 135 -1.44 -7.46 -15.46
N SER A 136 -1.28 -8.00 -14.25
CA SER A 136 -1.70 -7.35 -12.99
C SER A 136 -1.08 -5.96 -12.83
N HIS A 137 -1.78 -5.09 -12.11
CA HIS A 137 -1.29 -3.76 -11.71
C HIS A 137 -0.79 -3.81 -10.26
N ASP A 138 0.02 -4.81 -9.92
CA ASP A 138 0.44 -5.10 -8.56
C ASP A 138 1.37 -4.01 -7.99
N ASP A 139 0.75 -3.13 -7.19
CA ASP A 139 1.38 -2.00 -6.54
C ASP A 139 1.61 -2.30 -5.05
N SER A 140 2.76 -1.94 -4.48
CA SER A 140 2.90 -2.03 -3.01
C SER A 140 1.91 -1.08 -2.33
N ILE A 141 1.78 0.14 -2.87
CA ILE A 141 0.79 1.14 -2.44
C ILE A 141 0.17 1.81 -3.67
N GLN A 142 -1.14 1.67 -3.88
CA GLN A 142 -1.91 2.40 -4.90
C GLN A 142 -2.73 3.53 -4.26
N ILE A 143 -2.73 4.72 -4.88
CA ILE A 143 -3.47 5.90 -4.43
C ILE A 143 -4.37 6.42 -5.55
N GLN A 144 -5.69 6.26 -5.40
CA GLN A 144 -6.66 6.70 -6.41
C GLN A 144 -7.28 8.08 -6.15
N GLU A 145 -7.27 8.56 -4.91
CA GLU A 145 -7.71 9.90 -4.49
C GLU A 145 -7.30 10.15 -3.02
N GLY A 146 -7.26 11.41 -2.60
CA GLY A 146 -7.15 11.76 -1.18
C GLY A 146 -6.14 12.86 -0.86
N SER A 147 -6.22 13.40 0.35
CA SER A 147 -5.25 14.37 0.89
C SER A 147 -4.68 13.90 2.21
N ASN A 148 -3.52 14.45 2.61
CA ASN A 148 -2.87 14.15 3.89
C ASN A 148 -2.50 12.66 4.01
N ILE A 149 -1.56 12.24 3.14
CA ILE A 149 -1.07 10.86 3.06
C ILE A 149 0.43 10.87 3.35
N ARG A 150 0.86 10.06 4.34
CA ARG A 150 2.26 9.90 4.73
C ARG A 150 2.69 8.45 4.58
N ILE A 151 3.79 8.23 3.84
CA ILE A 151 4.45 6.94 3.65
C ILE A 151 5.88 7.12 4.14
N ASP A 152 6.18 6.64 5.35
CA ASP A 152 7.42 6.98 6.05
C ASP A 152 8.16 5.77 6.63
N GLY A 153 9.46 5.62 6.33
CA GLY A 153 10.28 4.58 6.98
C GLY A 153 9.96 3.15 6.54
N ASN A 154 9.27 2.96 5.41
CA ASN A 154 8.84 1.64 4.94
C ASN A 154 9.90 0.98 4.06
N ARG A 155 9.82 -0.34 3.94
CA ARG A 155 10.47 -1.11 2.88
C ARG A 155 9.41 -1.58 1.89
N LEU A 156 9.54 -1.19 0.63
CA LEU A 156 8.61 -1.50 -0.44
C LEU A 156 9.41 -2.20 -1.55
N THR A 157 9.33 -3.52 -1.62
CA THR A 157 10.14 -4.31 -2.56
C THR A 157 9.27 -5.21 -3.43
N ASP A 158 9.82 -5.62 -4.57
CA ASP A 158 9.31 -6.73 -5.39
C ASP A 158 7.97 -6.49 -6.11
N ALA A 159 7.40 -5.29 -6.04
CA ALA A 159 6.28 -4.90 -6.90
C ALA A 159 6.69 -4.94 -8.38
N TRP A 160 5.85 -5.49 -9.24
CA TRP A 160 6.09 -5.46 -10.69
C TRP A 160 5.64 -4.13 -11.31
N ASN A 161 4.54 -3.55 -10.82
CA ASN A 161 4.01 -2.29 -11.36
C ASN A 161 4.68 -1.06 -10.74
N ALA A 162 4.48 -0.78 -9.45
CA ALA A 162 5.21 0.26 -8.72
C ALA A 162 5.26 0.00 -7.21
N SER A 163 6.28 0.51 -6.52
CA SER A 163 6.27 0.59 -5.05
C SER A 163 5.20 1.57 -4.56
N VAL A 164 5.05 2.72 -5.22
CA VAL A 164 3.95 3.66 -4.99
C VAL A 164 3.39 4.13 -6.34
N GLN A 165 2.13 3.82 -6.60
CA GLN A 165 1.40 4.26 -7.78
C GLN A 165 0.32 5.26 -7.38
N VAL A 166 0.43 6.51 -7.83
CA VAL A 166 -0.68 7.46 -7.81
C VAL A 166 -1.38 7.41 -9.15
N THR A 167 -2.67 7.11 -9.17
CA THR A 167 -3.45 7.11 -10.41
C THR A 167 -4.39 8.30 -10.53
N GLN A 168 -4.92 8.86 -9.43
CA GLN A 168 -6.03 9.83 -9.51
C GLN A 168 -7.24 9.27 -10.31
N ASP A 169 -7.56 7.97 -10.21
CA ASP A 169 -8.70 7.39 -10.94
C ASP A 169 -10.07 7.80 -10.36
N ARG A 170 -10.10 8.24 -9.10
CA ARG A 170 -11.34 8.58 -8.38
C ARG A 170 -11.47 10.06 -8.05
N GLY A 171 -10.34 10.76 -7.94
CA GLY A 171 -10.29 12.12 -7.45
C GLY A 171 -8.86 12.64 -7.32
N ASP A 172 -8.77 13.91 -6.94
CA ASP A 172 -7.49 14.60 -6.79
C ASP A 172 -6.67 14.00 -5.64
N VAL A 173 -5.35 14.00 -5.80
CA VAL A 173 -4.37 13.65 -4.76
C VAL A 173 -3.55 14.88 -4.37
N SER A 174 -3.47 15.14 -3.07
CA SER A 174 -2.69 16.27 -2.53
C SER A 174 -2.03 15.96 -1.19
N ASN A 175 -1.04 16.75 -0.80
CA ASN A 175 -0.32 16.62 0.48
C ASN A 175 0.19 15.17 0.69
N LEU A 176 0.91 14.65 -0.29
CA LEU A 176 1.50 13.32 -0.30
C LEU A 176 2.98 13.43 0.10
N THR A 177 3.35 12.76 1.19
CA THR A 177 4.71 12.72 1.70
C THR A 177 5.24 11.29 1.66
N ILE A 178 6.36 11.07 0.97
CA ILE A 178 7.05 9.78 0.84
C ILE A 178 8.48 9.97 1.34
N THR A 179 8.77 9.54 2.57
CA THR A 179 10.03 9.85 3.24
C THR A 179 10.71 8.65 3.89
N ASN A 180 12.05 8.65 3.93
CA ASN A 180 12.83 7.63 4.66
C ASN A 180 12.55 6.18 4.23
N ASN A 181 11.98 5.94 3.05
CA ASN A 181 11.64 4.59 2.59
C ASN A 181 12.81 3.95 1.84
N ILE A 182 12.82 2.62 1.82
CA ILE A 182 13.55 1.82 0.84
C ILE A 182 12.53 1.35 -0.20
N ALA A 183 12.71 1.74 -1.46
CA ALA A 183 11.85 1.33 -2.56
C ALA A 183 12.67 0.63 -3.65
N ASP A 184 12.28 -0.57 -4.07
CA ASP A 184 12.99 -1.33 -5.10
C ASP A 184 12.04 -2.20 -5.91
N GLY A 185 12.10 -2.08 -7.23
CA GLY A 185 11.13 -2.69 -8.14
C GLY A 185 10.22 -1.68 -8.83
N GLY A 186 9.23 -2.20 -9.55
CA GLY A 186 8.30 -1.45 -10.39
C GLY A 186 8.80 -1.23 -11.81
N GLY A 187 7.91 -0.71 -12.67
CA GLY A 187 8.32 -0.03 -13.90
C GLY A 187 9.19 1.16 -13.58
N CYS A 188 8.62 2.06 -12.76
CA CYS A 188 9.33 3.02 -11.95
C CYS A 188 8.90 2.80 -10.49
N SER A 189 9.76 3.02 -9.51
CA SER A 189 9.40 2.72 -8.11
C SER A 189 8.27 3.62 -7.59
N ILE A 190 8.29 4.91 -7.92
CA ILE A 190 7.22 5.86 -7.63
C ILE A 190 6.70 6.43 -8.96
N ASN A 191 5.41 6.25 -9.21
CA ASN A 191 4.73 6.75 -10.40
C ASN A 191 3.62 7.75 -10.01
N LEU A 192 3.76 9.01 -10.43
CA LEU A 192 2.81 10.08 -10.16
C LEU A 192 2.02 10.42 -11.44
N ALA A 193 0.89 9.76 -11.65
CA ALA A 193 0.04 10.01 -12.80
C ALA A 193 -1.02 11.09 -12.51
N GLU A 194 -1.14 12.07 -13.42
CA GLU A 194 -2.15 13.15 -13.32
C GLU A 194 -3.55 12.71 -13.78
N LYS A 195 -3.62 11.77 -14.74
CA LYS A 195 -4.86 11.35 -15.44
C LYS A 195 -5.74 12.56 -15.84
N ALA A 196 -7.05 12.49 -15.59
CA ALA A 196 -8.01 13.53 -15.94
C ALA A 196 -8.06 14.68 -14.91
N HIS A 197 -7.34 14.55 -13.79
CA HIS A 197 -7.39 15.45 -12.65
C HIS A 197 -6.29 16.54 -12.69
N GLY A 198 -5.27 16.35 -13.53
CA GLY A 198 -4.16 17.30 -13.65
C GLY A 198 -3.15 17.16 -12.50
N PRO A 199 -2.36 18.21 -12.22
CA PRO A 199 -1.19 18.09 -11.37
C PRO A 199 -1.52 17.78 -9.91
N LEU A 200 -0.72 16.92 -9.31
CA LEU A 200 -0.77 16.68 -7.87
C LEU A 200 -0.21 17.92 -7.13
N HIS A 201 -0.77 18.19 -5.95
CA HIS A 201 -0.38 19.36 -5.14
C HIS A 201 0.28 18.96 -3.82
N GLY A 202 1.38 19.61 -3.47
CA GLY A 202 2.06 19.37 -2.17
C GLY A 202 2.72 17.99 -2.07
N VAL A 203 3.37 17.53 -3.16
CA VAL A 203 4.10 16.26 -3.17
C VAL A 203 5.52 16.47 -2.64
N VAL A 204 5.88 15.71 -1.62
CA VAL A 204 7.21 15.70 -0.99
C VAL A 204 7.77 14.28 -1.05
N ILE A 205 8.93 14.11 -1.69
CA ILE A 205 9.64 12.84 -1.75
C ILE A 205 11.07 13.13 -1.27
N THR A 206 11.43 12.73 -0.06
CA THR A 206 12.75 13.04 0.49
C THR A 206 13.36 11.89 1.30
N ASP A 207 14.69 11.87 1.36
CA ASP A 207 15.44 10.96 2.25
C ASP A 207 15.18 9.47 1.97
N ASN A 208 14.76 9.10 0.75
CA ASN A 208 14.51 7.70 0.38
C ASN A 208 15.74 7.07 -0.27
N THR A 209 15.86 5.75 -0.11
CA THR A 209 16.83 4.90 -0.81
C THR A 209 16.12 4.08 -1.87
N PHE A 210 16.60 4.14 -3.10
CA PHE A 210 16.02 3.43 -4.24
C PHE A 210 16.94 2.32 -4.72
N GLY A 211 16.43 1.11 -4.85
CA GLY A 211 17.15 0.07 -5.57
C GLY A 211 17.16 0.32 -7.08
N ARG A 212 17.88 -0.54 -7.81
CA ARG A 212 18.06 -0.45 -9.26
C ARG A 212 17.21 -1.47 -10.02
N ASN A 213 16.35 -2.23 -9.34
CA ASN A 213 15.58 -3.31 -9.96
C ASN A 213 14.30 -2.81 -10.65
N THR A 214 14.32 -1.60 -11.19
CA THR A 214 13.22 -1.03 -11.98
C THR A 214 13.25 -1.57 -13.42
N ARG A 215 12.08 -1.84 -14.01
CA ARG A 215 12.00 -2.30 -15.42
C ARG A 215 12.34 -1.19 -16.41
N VAL A 216 12.07 0.08 -16.06
CA VAL A 216 12.63 1.23 -16.75
C VAL A 216 13.93 1.58 -16.05
N VAL A 217 15.04 1.57 -16.81
CA VAL A 217 16.38 1.79 -16.27
C VAL A 217 16.43 3.12 -15.51
N ASP A 218 16.92 3.03 -14.27
CA ASP A 218 17.16 4.18 -13.38
C ASP A 218 15.92 5.03 -13.14
N CYS A 219 14.73 4.42 -13.06
CA CYS A 219 13.46 5.13 -12.87
C CYS A 219 12.91 4.99 -11.44
N ALA A 220 13.51 5.68 -10.48
CA ALA A 220 12.99 5.73 -9.11
C ALA A 220 11.68 6.53 -9.01
N VAL A 221 11.61 7.69 -9.68
CA VAL A 221 10.44 8.58 -9.63
C VAL A 221 10.11 9.06 -11.04
N ILE A 222 8.86 8.93 -11.46
CA ILE A 222 8.34 9.50 -12.71
C ILE A 222 7.14 10.41 -12.41
N ALA A 223 7.12 11.58 -13.06
CA ALA A 223 6.02 12.52 -12.95
C ALA A 223 5.93 13.44 -14.18
N GLN A 224 4.73 13.91 -14.48
CA GLN A 224 4.54 14.98 -15.46
C GLN A 224 5.08 16.32 -14.93
N SER A 225 5.61 17.15 -15.84
CA SER A 225 6.29 18.40 -15.45
C SER A 225 5.38 19.45 -14.77
N SER A 226 4.06 19.32 -14.94
CA SER A 226 3.04 20.13 -14.27
C SER A 226 2.95 19.81 -12.76
N THR A 227 3.15 18.55 -12.37
CA THR A 227 3.25 18.15 -10.97
C THR A 227 4.59 18.61 -10.37
N LYS A 228 4.50 19.48 -9.35
CA LYS A 228 5.69 19.99 -8.66
C LYS A 228 6.04 19.09 -7.49
N VAL A 229 7.11 18.32 -7.65
CA VAL A 229 7.64 17.41 -6.63
C VAL A 229 8.79 18.09 -5.89
N GLN A 230 8.67 18.20 -4.57
CA GLN A 230 9.80 18.57 -3.72
C GLN A 230 10.70 17.34 -3.53
N MET A 231 11.88 17.38 -4.13
CA MET A 231 12.89 16.32 -4.08
C MET A 231 14.09 16.75 -3.21
N LEU A 232 14.51 15.91 -2.28
CA LEU A 232 15.71 16.13 -1.48
C LEU A 232 16.28 14.81 -0.95
N HIS A 233 17.61 14.62 -0.99
CA HIS A 233 18.31 13.46 -0.40
C HIS A 233 17.76 12.08 -0.82
N ASN A 234 17.31 11.94 -2.06
CA ASN A 234 16.90 10.64 -2.60
C ASN A 234 18.07 10.06 -3.37
N TYR A 235 18.50 8.84 -3.02
CA TYR A 235 19.69 8.23 -3.60
C TYR A 235 19.40 6.82 -4.06
N TYR A 236 20.05 6.41 -5.15
CA TYR A 236 20.12 5.01 -5.51
C TYR A 236 21.11 4.25 -4.62
N THR A 237 20.79 3.01 -4.30
CA THR A 237 21.73 2.03 -3.76
C THR A 237 22.13 1.05 -4.86
N PRO A 238 23.40 0.61 -4.95
CA PRO A 238 24.48 0.79 -3.96
C PRO A 238 25.44 1.96 -4.23
N ASP A 239 25.20 2.79 -5.24
CA ASP A 239 26.21 3.75 -5.74
C ASP A 239 26.00 5.21 -5.30
N ASP A 240 25.01 5.46 -4.45
CA ASP A 240 24.66 6.79 -3.91
C ASP A 240 24.39 7.85 -4.99
N THR A 241 24.01 7.43 -6.19
CA THR A 241 23.64 8.36 -7.27
C THR A 241 22.35 9.09 -6.89
N LEU A 242 22.34 10.42 -7.00
CA LEU A 242 21.17 11.23 -6.73
C LEU A 242 20.02 10.89 -7.70
N VAL A 243 18.83 10.65 -7.15
CA VAL A 243 17.61 10.44 -7.93
C VAL A 243 17.11 11.76 -8.51
N VAL A 244 16.76 11.71 -9.79
CA VAL A 244 16.05 12.78 -10.49
C VAL A 244 14.68 12.28 -10.94
N VAL A 245 13.73 13.20 -11.10
CA VAL A 245 12.40 12.87 -11.61
C VAL A 245 12.50 12.60 -13.11
N HIS A 246 12.06 11.42 -13.53
CA HIS A 246 11.87 11.09 -14.94
C HIS A 246 10.70 11.86 -15.52
N PRO A 247 10.81 12.36 -16.76
CA PRO A 247 9.69 12.96 -17.46
C PRO A 247 8.64 11.90 -17.78
N GLY A 248 7.42 12.09 -17.27
CA GLY A 248 6.24 11.28 -17.58
C GLY A 248 5.38 11.81 -18.71
#